data_AF-A0A4Y3VVA6-F1
#
_entry.id   AF-A0A4Y3VVA6-F1
#
_cell.length_a   1.000
_cell.length_b   1.000
_cell.length_c   1.000
_cell.angle_alpha   90.00
_cell.angle_beta   90.00
_cell.angle_gamma   90.00
#
_symmetry.space_group_name_H-M   'P 1'
#
loop_
_entity.id
_entity.type
_entity.pdbx_description
1 polymer ?
#
loop_
_entity_poly.entity_id
_entity_poly.type
_entity_poly.pdbx_seq_one_letter_code
_entity_poly.pdbx_strand_id
1 'polypeptide(L)' 'MSTGDALVIKVVKGTATPAELAALTSVLLSRAAALAALGPGLQDQAPTPTATWRRPERVPAHRDPRGWRVSGSRAA' A
#
# COMPACT_ATOMS: atom_id res chain seq x y z
N MET A 1 23.87 -2.51 20.29
CA MET A 1 22.88 -2.18 19.26
C MET A 1 21.61 -1.77 19.99
N SER A 2 21.38 -0.47 20.15
CA SER A 2 20.28 0.02 20.98
C SER A 2 18.95 -0.21 20.27
N THR A 3 18.11 -1.08 20.83
CA THR A 3 16.75 -1.39 20.35
C THR A 3 15.87 -0.14 20.22
N GLY A 4 16.24 0.98 20.87
CA GLY A 4 15.55 2.26 20.77
C GLY A 4 15.63 2.95 19.41
N ASP A 5 16.68 2.74 18.61
CA ASP A 5 16.78 3.33 17.26
C ASP A 5 15.73 2.75 16.31
N ALA A 6 15.23 1.54 16.59
CA ALA A 6 14.27 0.85 15.73
C ALA A 6 12.88 1.52 15.69
N LEU A 7 12.57 2.41 16.64
CA LEU A 7 11.24 3.04 16.77
C LEU A 7 11.26 4.56 16.54
N VAL A 8 12.30 5.10 15.90
CA VAL A 8 12.41 6.54 15.60
C VAL A 8 11.99 6.84 14.16
N ILE A 9 11.10 7.82 13.97
CA ILE A 9 10.76 8.36 12.64
C ILE A 9 11.77 9.44 12.28
N LYS A 10 12.54 9.22 11.21
CA LYS A 10 13.52 10.19 10.69
C LYS A 10 12.97 10.93 9.47
N VAL A 11 12.97 12.27 9.53
CA VAL A 11 12.70 13.12 8.37
C VAL A 11 13.99 13.25 7.56
N VAL A 12 14.00 12.70 6.34
CA VAL A 12 15.19 12.68 5.47
C VAL A 12 15.26 13.92 4.57
N LYS A 13 14.11 14.50 4.22
CA LYS A 13 14.02 15.67 3.34
C LYS A 13 12.85 16.56 3.76
N GLY A 14 13.06 17.88 3.68
CA GLY A 14 12.08 18.88 4.08
C GLY A 14 11.97 19.02 5.61
N THR A 15 10.94 19.72 6.06
CA THR A 15 10.63 19.91 7.48
C THR A 15 9.22 19.41 7.74
N ALA A 16 9.02 18.66 8.81
CA ALA A 16 7.69 18.27 9.28
C ALA A 16 7.38 19.07 10.55
N THR A 17 6.16 19.58 10.62
CA THR A 17 5.65 20.22 11.83
C THR A 17 5.39 19.17 12.92
N PRO A 18 5.37 19.57 14.20
CA PRO A 18 5.03 18.64 15.28
C PRO A 18 3.65 17.98 15.11
N ALA A 19 2.68 18.71 14.56
CA ALA A 19 1.35 18.20 14.30
C ALA A 19 1.33 17.09 13.24
N GLU A 20 2.12 17.23 12.17
CA GLU A 20 2.24 16.19 11.13
C GLU A 20 2.93 14.93 11.65
N LEU A 21 3.98 15.09 12.47
CA LEU A 21 4.64 13.95 13.11
C LEU A 21 3.70 13.22 14.08
N ALA A 22 2.91 13.96 14.85
CA ALA A 22 1.90 13.38 15.74
C ALA A 22 0.83 12.63 14.95
N ALA A 23 0.31 13.22 13.86
CA ALA A 23 -0.68 12.58 13.00
C ALA A 23 -0.15 11.28 12.37
N LEU A 24 1.08 11.32 11.83
CA LEU A 24 1.74 10.13 11.27
C LEU A 24 1.91 9.04 12.33
N THR A 25 2.37 9.40 13.53
CA THR A 25 2.57 8.46 14.63
C THR A 25 1.26 7.82 15.05
N SER A 26 0.17 8.60 15.18
CA SER A 26 -1.16 8.08 15.48
C SER A 26 -1.63 7.05 14.45
N VAL A 27 -1.46 7.34 13.15
CA VAL A 27 -1.82 6.39 12.08
C VAL A 27 -1.01 5.10 12.19
N LEU A 28 0.30 5.20 12.43
CA LEU A 28 1.16 4.03 12.57
C LEU A 28 0.77 3.17 13.78
N LEU A 29 0.50 3.79 14.92
CA LEU A 29 0.06 3.08 16.13
C LEU A 29 -1.32 2.43 15.94
N SER A 30 -2.27 3.13 15.30
CA SER A 30 -3.58 2.55 14.98
C SER A 30 -3.46 1.33 14.06
N ARG A 31 -2.59 1.39 13.04
CA ARG A 31 -2.34 0.23 12.16
C ARG A 31 -1.64 -0.91 12.90
N ALA A 32 -0.67 -0.61 13.76
CA ALA A 32 -0.01 -1.62 14.58
C ALA A 32 -1.00 -2.32 15.52
N ALA A 33 -1.90 -1.57 16.15
CA ALA A 33 -2.97 -2.13 16.98
C ALA A 33 -3.95 -3.00 16.18
N ALA A 34 -4.36 -2.55 14.98
CA ALA A 34 -5.22 -3.33 14.09
C ALA A 34 -4.55 -4.64 13.65
N LEU A 35 -3.25 -4.61 13.32
CA LEU A 35 -2.49 -5.80 12.96
C LEU A 35 -2.32 -6.76 14.15
N ALA A 36 -2.07 -6.23 15.35
CA ALA A 36 -1.98 -7.03 16.56
C ALA A 36 -3.31 -7.74 16.89
N ALA A 37 -4.45 -7.09 16.62
CA ALA A 37 -5.77 -7.65 16.85
C ALA A 37 -6.13 -8.82 15.92
N LEU A 38 -5.50 -8.92 14.73
CA LEU A 38 -5.74 -10.02 13.78
C LEU A 38 -5.12 -11.35 14.23
N GLY A 39 -4.25 -11.34 15.23
CA GLY A 39 -3.57 -12.54 15.73
C GLY A 39 -2.47 -13.08 14.80
N PRO A 40 -1.55 -13.91 15.32
CA PRO A 40 -0.50 -14.52 14.53
C PRO A 40 -1.10 -15.54 13.53
N GLY A 41 -0.78 -15.40 12.23
CA GLY A 41 -1.22 -16.31 11.16
C GLY A 41 -2.18 -15.71 10.13
N LEU A 42 -2.83 -14.58 10.43
CA LEU A 42 -3.71 -13.88 9.48
C LEU A 42 -2.96 -12.89 8.58
N GLN A 43 -1.70 -12.58 8.90
CA GLN A 43 -0.85 -11.69 8.11
C GLN A 43 -0.47 -12.33 6.77
N ASP A 44 -0.19 -13.65 6.78
CA ASP A 44 0.14 -14.44 5.59
C ASP A 44 -1.09 -14.69 4.69
N GLN A 45 -2.30 -14.52 5.24
CA GLN A 45 -3.56 -14.66 4.53
C GLN A 45 -4.13 -13.32 4.08
N ALA A 46 -3.54 -12.19 4.50
CA ALA A 46 -3.95 -10.88 4.01
C ALA A 46 -3.67 -10.84 2.49
N PRO A 47 -4.69 -10.58 1.65
CA PRO A 47 -4.48 -10.48 0.21
C PRO A 47 -3.38 -9.45 -0.03
N THR A 48 -2.33 -9.83 -0.77
CA THR A 48 -1.27 -8.90 -1.13
C THR A 48 -1.94 -7.65 -1.71
N PRO A 49 -1.70 -6.46 -1.15
CA PRO A 49 -2.39 -5.25 -1.59
C PRO A 49 -2.13 -5.08 -3.08
N THR A 50 -3.14 -5.41 -3.88
CA THR A 50 -3.04 -5.34 -5.33
C THR A 50 -3.04 -3.87 -5.64
N ALA A 51 -1.91 -3.36 -6.14
CA ALA A 51 -1.79 -1.94 -6.41
C ALA A 51 -2.92 -1.50 -7.33
N THR A 52 -3.75 -0.56 -6.84
CA THR A 52 -5.00 -0.16 -7.48
C THR A 52 -4.80 0.76 -8.68
N TRP A 53 -3.57 1.26 -8.90
CA TRP A 53 -3.25 1.96 -10.13
C TRP A 53 -3.34 0.98 -11.31
N ARG A 54 -3.96 1.44 -12.40
CA ARG A 54 -3.94 0.68 -13.64
C ARG A 54 -2.50 0.64 -14.15
N ARG A 55 -2.06 -0.55 -14.57
CA ARG A 55 -0.79 -0.80 -15.28
C ARG A 55 -1.13 -1.14 -16.73
N PRO A 56 -1.36 -0.14 -17.61
CA PRO A 56 -1.79 -0.38 -18.98
C PRO A 56 -0.83 -1.29 -19.74
N GLU A 57 0.46 -1.24 -19.43
CA GLU A 57 1.52 -2.07 -19.99
C GLU A 57 1.36 -3.57 -19.69
N ARG A 58 0.59 -3.93 -18.65
CA ARG A 58 0.32 -5.33 -18.27
C ARG A 58 -1.03 -5.84 -18.76
N VAL A 59 -1.82 -4.99 -19.42
CA VAL A 59 -3.10 -5.39 -20.00
C VAL A 59 -2.82 -5.81 -21.45
N PRO A 60 -3.12 -7.06 -21.83
CA PRO A 60 -3.05 -7.46 -23.23
C PRO A 60 -3.88 -6.50 -24.08
N ALA A 61 -3.25 -5.83 -25.05
CA ALA A 61 -3.92 -4.88 -25.93
C ALA A 61 -5.05 -5.52 -26.75
N HIS A 62 -5.03 -6.85 -26.89
CA HIS A 62 -6.02 -7.66 -27.59
C HIS A 62 -6.23 -8.98 -26.85
N ARG A 63 -7.45 -9.52 -26.98
CA ARG A 63 -7.84 -10.80 -26.33
C ARG A 63 -7.43 -12.03 -27.14
N ASP A 64 -7.18 -11.86 -28.44
CA ASP A 64 -6.88 -12.94 -29.38
C ASP A 64 -5.77 -12.50 -30.35
N PRO A 65 -4.77 -13.35 -30.66
CA PRO A 65 -3.65 -13.00 -31.53
C PRO A 65 -4.02 -12.65 -32.98
N ARG A 66 -5.26 -12.94 -33.42
CA ARG A 66 -5.80 -12.57 -34.75
C ARG A 66 -6.90 -11.49 -34.66
N GLY A 67 -7.28 -11.07 -33.47
CA GLY A 67 -8.34 -10.10 -33.22
C GLY A 67 -7.78 -8.77 -32.70
N TRP A 68 -7.66 -7.77 -33.56
CA TRP A 68 -7.19 -6.42 -33.21
C TRP A 68 -8.26 -5.53 -32.55
N ARG A 69 -9.49 -6.02 -32.41
CA ARG A 69 -10.59 -5.24 -31.82
C ARG A 69 -10.51 -5.22 -30.31
N VAL A 70 -10.22 -4.04 -29.77
CA VAL A 70 -10.35 -3.75 -28.35
C VAL A 70 -11.83 -3.52 -28.07
N SER A 71 -12.53 -4.48 -27.48
CA SER A 71 -13.85 -4.22 -26.91
C SER A 71 -13.65 -3.36 -25.68
N GLY A 72 -13.73 -2.04 -25.86
CA GLY A 72 -13.70 -1.09 -24.76
C GLY A 72 -14.89 -1.34 -23.84
N SER A 73 -14.64 -1.87 -22.64
CA SER A 73 -15.64 -1.87 -21.60
C SER A 73 -15.81 -0.43 -21.11
N ARG A 74 -16.79 0.27 -21.70
CA ARG A 74 -17.44 1.40 -21.06
C ARG A 74 -18.37 0.85 -19.97
N ALA A 75 -18.03 1.12 -18.72
CA ALA A 75 -18.93 1.13 -17.57
C ALA A 75 -18.26 2.13 -16.59
N ALA A 76 -18.83 3.32 -16.42
CA ALA A 76 -19.90 3.63 -15.45
C ALA A 76 -19.39 3.45 -14.02
#